data_AF-A0A7Y8LIR0-F1
#
_entry.id   AF-A0A7Y8LIR0-F1
#
_cell.length_a   1.000
_cell.length_b   1.000
_cell.length_c   1.000
_cell.angle_alpha   90.00
_cell.angle_beta   90.00
_cell.angle_gamma   90.00
#
_symmetry.space_group_name_H-M   'P 1'
#
loop_
_entity.id
_entity.type
_entity.pdbx_description
1 polymer ?
#
loop_
_entity_poly.entity_id
_entity_poly.type
_entity_poly.pdbx_seq_one_letter_code
_entity_poly.pdbx_strand_id
1 'polypeptide(L)'
;MEIRKEIDSKINNTFDFLKLGYAYIIPEVKNILNETKKISNHKYNTHHLTCSCKEYRLAAKIFPRRDLRRLCKHLYLSLLIEHPEKLDPLTRLLVETNFWLGKQILFKSKLNGAVFYFGVIIPTDHVSIFLKNITWQRYVYDFVNLDWRNDLYPPQGDLIINKIKKIINSKIEFIDASEIK
;
A
#
# COMPACT_ATOMS: atom_id res chain seq x y z
N MET A 1 25.37 12.08 17.22
CA MET A 1 24.48 11.11 17.90
C MET A 1 23.00 11.53 17.87
N GLU A 2 22.70 12.81 17.69
CA GLU A 2 21.33 13.36 17.66
C GLU A 2 20.59 13.15 16.33
N ILE A 3 21.28 13.25 15.18
CA ILE A 3 20.71 12.96 13.84
C ILE A 3 20.10 11.55 13.76
N ARG A 4 20.72 10.58 14.44
CA ARG A 4 20.21 9.19 14.47
C ARG A 4 18.91 9.09 15.27
N LYS A 5 18.78 9.82 16.38
CA LYS A 5 17.55 9.86 17.18
C LYS A 5 16.40 10.55 16.44
N GLU A 6 16.71 11.57 15.63
CA GLU A 6 15.72 12.30 14.85
C GLU A 6 15.23 11.48 13.64
N ILE A 7 16.14 10.74 12.98
CA ILE A 7 15.79 9.75 11.96
C ILE A 7 14.97 8.61 12.57
N ASP A 8 15.38 8.09 13.74
CA ASP A 8 14.67 7.01 14.44
C ASP A 8 13.28 7.48 14.95
N SER A 9 13.11 8.75 15.34
CA SER A 9 11.79 9.29 15.71
C SER A 9 10.87 9.49 14.51
N LYS A 10 11.40 9.98 13.38
CA LYS A 10 10.65 10.11 12.10
C LYS A 10 10.26 8.73 11.54
N ILE A 11 11.13 7.73 11.68
CA ILE A 11 10.85 6.33 11.32
C ILE A 11 9.78 5.73 12.23
N ASN A 12 9.84 5.95 13.55
CA ASN A 12 8.80 5.49 14.48
C ASN A 12 7.43 6.13 14.21
N ASN A 13 7.40 7.43 13.88
CA ASN A 13 6.16 8.10 13.43
C ASN A 13 5.61 7.50 12.13
N THR A 14 6.46 7.15 11.17
CA THR A 14 6.04 6.49 9.92
C THR A 14 5.45 5.10 10.20
N PHE A 15 6.02 4.36 11.16
CA PHE A 15 5.56 3.01 11.51
C PHE A 15 4.25 2.99 12.30
N ASP A 16 4.03 3.93 13.23
CA ASP A 16 2.74 4.05 13.91
C ASP A 16 1.66 4.58 12.97
N PHE A 17 2.02 5.46 12.04
CA PHE A 17 1.12 5.92 11.00
C PHE A 17 0.70 4.78 10.05
N LEU A 18 1.60 3.85 9.72
CA LEU A 18 1.27 2.64 8.94
C LEU A 18 0.26 1.74 9.64
N LYS A 19 0.17 1.72 10.99
CA LYS A 19 -0.82 0.94 11.74
C LYS A 19 -2.24 1.52 11.65
N LEU A 20 -2.38 2.81 11.31
CA LEU A 20 -3.69 3.47 11.17
C LEU A 20 -4.46 3.05 9.91
N GLY A 21 -3.78 2.40 8.97
CA GLY A 21 -4.34 1.91 7.72
C GLY A 21 -4.99 0.53 7.82
N TYR A 22 -6.01 0.32 7.01
CA TYR A 22 -6.66 -0.95 6.74
C TYR A 22 -5.63 -2.03 6.37
N ALA A 23 -5.68 -3.16 7.08
CA ALA A 23 -4.89 -4.35 6.78
C ALA A 23 -5.50 -5.10 5.59
N TYR A 24 -4.91 -4.93 4.40
CA TYR A 24 -5.28 -5.73 3.25
C TYR A 24 -4.64 -7.11 3.33
N ILE A 25 -5.47 -8.12 3.61
CA ILE A 25 -5.05 -9.52 3.65
C ILE A 25 -5.08 -10.07 2.23
N ILE A 26 -3.91 -10.38 1.69
CA ILE A 26 -3.80 -11.00 0.37
C ILE A 26 -4.49 -12.37 0.43
N PRO A 27 -5.50 -12.63 -0.41
CA PRO A 27 -6.18 -13.92 -0.46
C PRO A 27 -5.19 -15.05 -0.69
N GLU A 28 -5.55 -16.26 -0.25
CA GLU A 28 -4.74 -17.42 -0.56
C GLU A 28 -4.62 -17.60 -2.08
N VAL A 29 -3.38 -17.66 -2.56
CA VAL A 29 -3.11 -17.75 -3.98
C VAL A 29 -3.23 -19.22 -4.37
N LYS A 30 -4.38 -19.58 -4.93
CA LYS A 30 -4.68 -20.96 -5.33
C LYS A 30 -3.68 -21.43 -6.37
N ASN A 31 -3.37 -22.73 -6.34
CA ASN A 31 -2.53 -23.40 -7.34
C ASN A 31 -1.07 -22.89 -7.41
N ILE A 32 -0.54 -22.29 -6.33
CA ILE A 32 0.89 -22.14 -6.13
C ILE A 32 1.37 -23.28 -5.23
N LEU A 33 2.40 -24.00 -5.67
CA LEU A 33 3.00 -25.08 -4.91
C LEU A 33 3.53 -24.58 -3.57
N ASN A 34 3.32 -25.36 -2.52
CA ASN A 34 3.90 -25.10 -1.21
C ASN A 34 5.37 -25.52 -1.20
N GLU A 35 6.22 -24.71 -1.82
CA GLU A 35 7.66 -24.95 -1.91
C GLU A 35 8.46 -23.78 -1.35
N THR A 36 9.64 -24.10 -0.79
CA THR A 36 10.58 -23.08 -0.33
C THR A 36 11.63 -22.87 -1.41
N LYS A 37 11.60 -21.69 -2.03
CA LYS A 37 12.58 -21.22 -3.02
C LYS A 37 13.69 -20.42 -2.35
N LYS A 38 14.79 -20.19 -3.06
CA LYS A 38 15.93 -19.40 -2.59
C LYS A 38 16.33 -18.35 -3.63
N ILE A 39 16.45 -17.09 -3.20
CA ILE A 39 16.98 -15.98 -4.02
C ILE A 39 17.89 -15.11 -3.16
N SER A 40 19.08 -14.77 -3.66
CA SER A 40 20.06 -13.93 -2.95
C SER A 40 20.30 -14.36 -1.49
N ASN A 41 20.45 -15.67 -1.24
CA ASN A 41 20.61 -16.27 0.10
C ASN A 41 19.40 -16.17 1.04
N HIS A 42 18.25 -15.68 0.58
CA HIS A 42 17.01 -15.67 1.34
C HIS A 42 16.09 -16.80 0.90
N LYS A 43 15.49 -17.48 1.87
CA LYS A 43 14.46 -18.51 1.65
C LYS A 43 13.10 -17.80 1.58
N TYR A 44 12.26 -18.14 0.62
CA TYR A 44 10.90 -17.62 0.52
C TYR A 44 9.93 -18.70 0.09
N ASN A 45 8.67 -18.55 0.47
CA ASN A 45 7.58 -19.42 0.09
C ASN A 45 6.38 -18.56 -0.29
N THR A 46 6.05 -18.59 -1.58
CA THR A 46 5.02 -17.73 -2.18
C THR A 46 3.62 -18.15 -1.77
N HIS A 47 3.36 -19.46 -1.65
CA HIS A 47 2.09 -19.99 -1.16
C HIS A 47 1.74 -19.44 0.24
N HIS A 48 2.70 -19.49 1.18
CA HIS A 48 2.54 -18.97 2.54
C HIS A 48 2.77 -17.47 2.68
N LEU A 49 3.25 -16.80 1.63
CA LEU A 49 3.74 -15.41 1.65
C LEU A 49 4.76 -15.16 2.77
N THR A 50 5.79 -16.00 2.87
CA THR A 50 6.84 -15.90 3.90
C THR A 50 8.22 -15.74 3.27
N CYS A 51 9.12 -15.03 3.96
CA CYS A 51 10.50 -14.85 3.52
C CYS A 51 11.45 -14.74 4.73
N SER A 52 12.70 -15.19 4.59
CA SER A 52 13.71 -15.07 5.65
C SER A 52 14.44 -13.71 5.65
N CYS A 53 14.18 -12.82 4.69
CA CYS A 53 14.88 -11.55 4.60
C CYS A 53 14.56 -10.61 5.77
N LYS A 54 15.47 -9.67 6.05
CA LYS A 54 15.31 -8.69 7.16
C LYS A 54 14.03 -7.87 7.01
N GLU A 55 13.73 -7.40 5.80
CA GLU A 55 12.55 -6.57 5.51
C GLU A 55 11.24 -7.29 5.89
N TYR A 56 11.05 -8.53 5.43
CA TYR A 56 9.90 -9.35 5.79
C TYR A 56 9.84 -9.57 7.30
N ARG A 57 10.97 -9.97 7.93
CA ARG A 57 11.00 -10.24 9.37
C ARG A 57 10.62 -9.03 10.21
N LEU A 58 11.03 -7.83 9.82
CA LEU A 58 10.64 -6.59 10.50
C LEU A 58 9.14 -6.32 10.32
N ALA A 59 8.63 -6.39 9.10
CA ALA A 59 7.21 -6.18 8.83
C ALA A 59 6.32 -7.25 9.50
N ALA A 60 6.81 -8.50 9.63
CA ALA A 60 6.08 -9.60 10.23
C ALA A 60 5.87 -9.46 11.75
N LYS A 61 6.66 -8.62 12.42
CA LYS A 61 6.47 -8.27 13.84
C LYS A 61 5.28 -7.35 14.09
N ILE A 62 4.83 -6.63 13.05
CA ILE A 62 3.85 -5.54 13.14
C ILE A 62 2.57 -5.92 12.38
N PHE A 63 2.76 -6.36 11.14
CA PHE A 63 1.76 -6.85 10.18
C PHE A 63 0.95 -8.04 10.72
N PRO A 64 -0.35 -8.31 10.46
CA PRO A 64 -0.87 -9.68 10.57
C PRO A 64 -0.42 -10.55 9.38
N ARG A 65 -0.59 -11.88 9.47
CA ARG A 65 -0.17 -12.81 8.41
C ARG A 65 -0.87 -12.47 7.09
N ARG A 66 -0.13 -12.58 5.97
CA ARG A 66 -0.56 -12.24 4.60
C ARG A 66 -0.96 -10.77 4.37
N ASP A 67 -0.69 -9.87 5.30
CA ASP A 67 -0.86 -8.43 5.06
C ASP A 67 0.05 -7.96 3.92
N LEU A 68 -0.49 -7.18 2.98
CA LEU A 68 0.24 -6.61 1.84
C LEU A 68 1.54 -5.90 2.25
N ARG A 69 1.56 -5.22 3.40
CA ARG A 69 2.73 -4.48 3.91
C ARG A 69 3.89 -5.38 4.33
N ARG A 70 3.64 -6.69 4.51
CA ARG A 70 4.68 -7.71 4.77
C ARG A 70 5.42 -8.15 3.51
N LEU A 71 4.90 -7.86 2.32
CA LEU A 71 5.60 -8.23 1.08
C LEU A 71 6.94 -7.50 0.99
N CYS A 72 7.99 -8.28 0.80
CA CYS A 72 9.35 -7.82 0.50
C CYS A 72 9.64 -8.00 -0.99
N LYS A 73 10.74 -7.43 -1.48
CA LYS A 73 11.16 -7.55 -2.89
C LYS A 73 11.10 -8.98 -3.46
N HIS A 74 11.47 -10.00 -2.67
CA HIS A 74 11.48 -11.39 -3.13
C HIS A 74 10.06 -11.94 -3.36
N LEU A 75 9.12 -11.60 -2.47
CA LEU A 75 7.72 -11.98 -2.63
C LEU A 75 7.06 -11.18 -3.76
N TYR A 76 7.42 -9.90 -3.93
CA TYR A 76 6.95 -9.11 -5.08
C TYR A 76 7.35 -9.74 -6.41
N LEU A 77 8.63 -10.09 -6.58
CA LEU A 77 9.11 -10.71 -7.82
C LEU A 77 8.39 -12.03 -8.10
N SER A 78 8.23 -12.90 -7.09
CA SER A 78 7.52 -14.17 -7.30
C SER A 78 6.04 -13.96 -7.62
N LEU A 79 5.34 -13.03 -6.97
CA LEU A 79 3.91 -12.79 -7.24
C LEU A 79 3.68 -12.08 -8.59
N LEU A 80 4.49 -11.10 -8.95
CA LEU A 80 4.27 -10.27 -10.14
C LEU A 80 4.90 -10.83 -11.41
N ILE A 81 5.99 -11.59 -11.30
CA ILE A 81 6.72 -12.11 -12.46
C ILE A 81 6.42 -13.60 -12.65
N GLU A 82 6.51 -14.41 -11.60
CA GLU A 82 6.34 -15.86 -11.72
C GLU A 82 4.86 -16.28 -11.73
N HIS A 83 3.99 -15.54 -11.04
CA HIS A 83 2.58 -15.91 -10.83
C HIS A 83 1.56 -14.76 -11.01
N PRO A 84 1.72 -13.82 -11.97
CA PRO A 84 0.83 -12.67 -12.12
C PRO A 84 -0.64 -13.05 -12.38
N GLU A 85 -0.87 -14.19 -13.01
CA GLU A 85 -2.19 -14.71 -13.35
C GLU A 85 -2.91 -15.35 -12.16
N LYS A 86 -2.21 -15.62 -11.06
CA LYS A 86 -2.80 -16.18 -9.84
C LYS A 86 -3.36 -15.12 -8.90
N LEU A 87 -3.05 -13.85 -9.14
CA LEU A 87 -3.53 -12.73 -8.34
C LEU A 87 -4.91 -12.29 -8.83
N ASP A 88 -5.84 -12.04 -7.91
CA ASP A 88 -7.05 -11.31 -8.27
C ASP A 88 -6.69 -9.88 -8.71
N PRO A 89 -7.52 -9.23 -9.55
CA PRO A 89 -7.17 -7.95 -10.15
C PRO A 89 -6.86 -6.84 -9.13
N LEU A 90 -7.52 -6.83 -7.96
CA LEU A 90 -7.23 -5.84 -6.92
C LEU A 90 -5.89 -6.13 -6.26
N THR A 91 -5.66 -7.38 -5.84
CA THR A 91 -4.38 -7.77 -5.24
C THR A 91 -3.24 -7.41 -6.18
N ARG A 92 -3.37 -7.71 -7.47
CA ARG A 92 -2.36 -7.38 -8.47
C ARG A 92 -2.04 -5.88 -8.49
N LEU A 93 -3.06 -5.02 -8.62
CA LEU A 93 -2.87 -3.56 -8.64
C LEU A 93 -2.22 -3.02 -7.36
N LEU A 94 -2.61 -3.56 -6.20
CA LEU A 94 -2.04 -3.16 -4.92
C LEU A 94 -0.58 -3.59 -4.78
N VAL A 95 -0.26 -4.81 -5.19
CA VAL A 95 1.10 -5.37 -5.18
C VAL A 95 2.01 -4.61 -6.15
N GLU A 96 1.54 -4.36 -7.38
CA GLU A 96 2.26 -3.56 -8.39
C GLU A 96 2.50 -2.14 -7.88
N THR A 97 1.48 -1.49 -7.34
CA THR A 97 1.62 -0.12 -6.82
C THR A 97 2.60 -0.06 -5.66
N ASN A 98 2.56 -1.00 -4.72
CA ASN A 98 3.51 -1.05 -3.63
C ASN A 98 4.95 -1.32 -4.08
N PHE A 99 5.12 -2.15 -5.11
CA PHE A 99 6.44 -2.47 -5.65
C PHE A 99 7.09 -1.25 -6.31
N TRP A 100 6.34 -0.52 -7.14
CA TRP A 100 6.86 0.61 -7.91
C TRP A 100 6.92 1.93 -7.14
N LEU A 101 5.90 2.22 -6.33
CA LEU A 101 5.75 3.51 -5.66
C LEU A 101 6.10 3.46 -4.16
N GLY A 102 6.29 2.26 -3.59
CA GLY A 102 6.56 2.06 -2.17
C GLY A 102 5.31 1.73 -1.35
N LYS A 103 5.52 1.42 -0.07
CA LYS A 103 4.44 0.93 0.81
C LYS A 103 3.42 2.03 1.07
N GLN A 104 2.17 1.75 0.73
CA GLN A 104 1.05 2.65 0.95
C GLN A 104 0.28 2.31 2.24
N ILE A 105 -0.38 3.33 2.78
CA ILE A 105 -1.39 3.21 3.81
C ILE A 105 -2.74 3.09 3.12
N LEU A 106 -3.41 1.97 3.37
CA LEU A 106 -4.68 1.69 2.77
C LEU A 106 -5.82 2.18 3.65
N PHE A 107 -6.83 2.79 3.06
CA PHE A 107 -8.12 3.04 3.69
C PHE A 107 -9.20 2.38 2.85
N LYS A 108 -10.09 1.62 3.50
CA LYS A 108 -11.24 1.01 2.83
C LYS A 108 -12.47 1.87 3.11
N SER A 109 -13.24 2.17 2.08
CA SER A 109 -14.50 2.90 2.24
C SER A 109 -15.58 2.40 1.29
N LYS A 110 -16.82 2.77 1.60
CA LYS A 110 -18.01 2.45 0.83
C LYS A 110 -18.76 3.76 0.54
N LEU A 111 -19.17 3.94 -0.71
CA LEU A 111 -19.86 5.13 -1.21
C LEU A 111 -20.87 4.63 -2.24
N ASN A 112 -22.14 4.98 -2.04
CA ASN A 112 -23.22 4.62 -2.95
C ASN A 112 -23.20 3.13 -3.36
N GLY A 113 -22.95 2.24 -2.40
CA GLY A 113 -22.88 0.79 -2.64
C GLY A 113 -21.53 0.27 -3.15
N ALA A 114 -20.68 1.10 -3.77
CA ALA A 114 -19.38 0.72 -4.28
C ALA A 114 -18.31 0.73 -3.17
N VAL A 115 -17.39 -0.25 -3.21
CA VAL A 115 -16.23 -0.34 -2.30
C VAL A 115 -14.99 0.13 -3.04
N PHE A 116 -14.20 0.98 -2.39
CA PHE A 116 -12.92 1.49 -2.90
C PHE A 116 -11.87 1.47 -1.81
N TYR A 117 -10.62 1.47 -2.27
CA TYR A 117 -9.44 1.53 -1.45
C TYR A 117 -8.65 2.79 -1.81
N PHE A 118 -8.23 3.55 -0.78
CA PHE A 118 -7.30 4.67 -0.94
C PHE A 118 -5.93 4.24 -0.48
N GLY A 119 -4.94 4.37 -1.34
CA GLY A 119 -3.53 4.25 -1.04
C GLY A 119 -2.89 5.61 -0.89
N VAL A 120 -2.45 5.94 0.32
CA VAL A 120 -1.63 7.14 0.56
C VAL A 120 -0.20 6.68 0.77
N ILE A 121 0.72 7.22 -0.03
CA ILE A 121 2.16 7.00 0.14
C ILE A 121 2.71 8.27 0.79
N ILE A 122 3.45 8.15 1.89
CA ILE A 122 4.08 9.29 2.54
C ILE A 122 5.57 9.32 2.18
N PRO A 123 6.15 10.51 1.91
CA PRO A 123 5.53 11.84 1.87
C PRO A 123 5.17 12.25 0.43
N THR A 124 4.17 11.61 -0.20
CA THR A 124 3.79 11.98 -1.57
C THR A 124 2.56 12.87 -1.59
N ASP A 125 2.53 13.78 -2.56
CA ASP A 125 1.40 14.68 -2.84
C ASP A 125 0.24 14.00 -3.60
N HIS A 126 0.25 12.66 -3.61
CA HIS A 126 -0.64 11.85 -4.43
C HIS A 126 -1.39 10.83 -3.59
N VAL A 127 -2.64 10.62 -3.95
CA VAL A 127 -3.44 9.50 -3.47
C VAL A 127 -3.72 8.57 -4.63
N SER A 128 -3.40 7.29 -4.47
CA SER A 128 -3.86 6.24 -5.38
C SER A 128 -5.25 5.78 -4.96
N ILE A 129 -6.23 5.82 -5.86
CA ILE A 129 -7.59 5.34 -5.62
C ILE A 129 -7.77 4.07 -6.42
N PHE A 130 -8.09 2.97 -5.75
CA PHE A 130 -8.45 1.71 -6.39
C PHE A 130 -9.96 1.55 -6.29
N LEU A 131 -10.62 1.57 -7.44
CA LEU A 131 -12.07 1.47 -7.55
C LEU A 131 -12.43 0.35 -8.52
N LYS A 132 -13.47 -0.42 -8.17
CA LYS A 132 -14.07 -1.39 -9.06
C LYS A 132 -15.25 -0.77 -9.78
N ASN A 133 -15.12 -0.57 -11.08
CA ASN A 133 -16.27 -0.34 -11.95
C ASN A 133 -16.67 -1.71 -12.57
N ILE A 134 -16.30 -1.96 -13.82
CA ILE A 134 -16.36 -3.31 -14.42
C ILE A 134 -15.17 -4.15 -13.93
N THR A 135 -13.96 -3.60 -14.05
CA THR A 135 -12.71 -4.15 -13.50
C THR A 135 -12.15 -3.21 -12.44
N TRP A 136 -11.20 -3.71 -11.64
CA TRP A 136 -10.43 -2.84 -10.75
C TRP A 136 -9.50 -1.95 -11.58
N GLN A 137 -9.49 -0.66 -11.26
CA GLN A 137 -8.62 0.34 -11.87
C GLN A 137 -7.98 1.21 -10.80
N ARG A 138 -6.78 1.73 -11.11
CA ARG A 138 -6.07 2.71 -10.28
C ARG A 138 -6.20 4.10 -10.89
N TYR A 139 -6.78 5.01 -10.14
CA TYR A 139 -6.79 6.45 -10.42
C TYR A 139 -5.79 7.12 -9.48
N VAL A 140 -5.25 8.27 -9.88
CA VAL A 140 -4.30 9.02 -9.05
C VAL A 140 -4.78 10.46 -8.98
N TYR A 141 -4.99 10.95 -7.76
CA TYR A 141 -5.35 12.34 -7.51
C TYR A 141 -4.15 13.07 -6.91
N ASP A 142 -3.81 14.21 -7.50
CA ASP A 142 -2.81 15.15 -7.01
C ASP A 142 -3.52 16.20 -6.14
N PHE A 143 -3.26 16.19 -4.85
CA PHE A 143 -3.95 17.10 -3.92
C PHE A 143 -3.25 18.45 -3.79
N VAL A 144 -2.10 18.66 -4.43
CA VAL A 144 -1.43 19.97 -4.55
C VAL A 144 -2.01 20.73 -5.73
N ASN A 145 -2.06 20.10 -6.90
CA ASN A 145 -2.62 20.70 -8.12
C ASN A 145 -4.16 20.60 -8.19
N LEU A 146 -4.77 19.85 -7.26
CA LEU A 146 -6.20 19.59 -7.17
C LEU A 146 -6.79 18.94 -8.43
N ASP A 147 -6.03 18.03 -9.03
CA ASP A 147 -6.38 17.44 -10.33
C ASP A 147 -6.11 15.92 -10.40
N TRP A 148 -6.80 15.26 -11.32
CA TRP A 148 -6.60 13.85 -11.63
C TRP A 148 -5.45 13.68 -12.62
N ARG A 149 -4.51 12.79 -12.31
CA ARG A 149 -3.40 12.51 -13.22
C ARG A 149 -3.87 11.72 -14.45
N ASN A 150 -3.22 12.01 -15.58
CA ASN A 150 -3.41 11.36 -16.88
C ASN A 150 -4.85 11.50 -17.41
N ASP A 151 -5.54 12.60 -17.08
CA ASP A 151 -6.91 12.92 -17.51
C ASP A 151 -7.94 11.81 -17.22
N LEU A 152 -7.63 10.93 -16.26
CA LEU A 152 -8.46 9.78 -15.93
C LEU A 152 -9.37 10.12 -14.75
N TYR A 153 -10.57 10.60 -15.06
CA TYR A 153 -11.57 10.94 -14.05
C TYR A 153 -12.37 9.70 -13.60
N PRO A 154 -12.37 9.32 -12.31
CA PRO A 154 -13.13 8.17 -11.85
C PRO A 154 -14.63 8.45 -11.76
N PRO A 155 -15.48 7.41 -11.88
CA PRO A 155 -16.88 7.51 -11.50
C PRO A 155 -17.01 8.06 -10.06
N GLN A 156 -17.88 9.05 -9.87
CA GLN A 156 -18.10 9.73 -8.59
C GLN A 156 -16.87 10.53 -8.08
N GLY A 157 -16.00 11.01 -8.98
CA GLY A 157 -14.76 11.72 -8.64
C GLY A 157 -14.92 12.83 -7.60
N ASP A 158 -15.94 13.68 -7.69
CA ASP A 158 -16.16 14.77 -6.72
C ASP A 158 -16.42 14.25 -5.30
N LEU A 159 -17.19 13.18 -5.16
CA LEU A 159 -17.43 12.54 -3.87
C LEU A 159 -16.16 11.88 -3.32
N ILE A 160 -15.34 11.30 -4.21
CA ILE A 160 -14.05 10.72 -3.86
C ILE A 160 -13.10 11.82 -3.37
N ILE A 161 -13.01 12.97 -4.04
CA ILE A 161 -12.21 14.12 -3.63
C ILE A 161 -12.64 14.61 -2.23
N ASN A 162 -13.94 14.75 -1.99
CA ASN A 162 -14.44 15.13 -0.67
C ASN A 162 -14.05 14.12 0.42
N LYS A 163 -13.98 12.83 0.08
CA LYS A 163 -13.51 11.80 1.01
C LYS A 163 -12.00 11.89 1.25
N ILE A 164 -11.21 12.13 0.20
CA ILE A 164 -9.77 12.34 0.28
C ILE A 164 -9.46 13.53 1.19
N LYS A 165 -10.10 14.68 0.95
CA LYS A 165 -9.97 15.89 1.79
C LYS A 165 -10.27 15.58 3.26
N LYS A 166 -11.32 14.81 3.55
CA LYS A 166 -11.62 14.38 4.94
C LYS A 166 -10.52 13.48 5.52
N ILE A 167 -10.00 12.52 4.77
CA ILE A 167 -8.94 11.61 5.25
C ILE A 167 -7.64 12.38 5.49
N ILE A 168 -7.28 13.27 4.57
CA ILE A 168 -6.13 14.17 4.67
C ILE A 168 -6.32 15.11 5.87
N ASN A 169 -7.40 15.87 5.94
CA ASN A 169 -7.61 16.85 7.02
C ASN A 169 -7.78 16.22 8.41
N SER A 170 -8.41 15.04 8.51
CA SER A 170 -8.60 14.36 9.82
C SER A 170 -7.36 13.60 10.33
N LYS A 171 -6.33 13.42 9.49
CA LYS A 171 -5.14 12.63 9.85
C LYS A 171 -3.80 13.33 9.56
N ILE A 172 -3.81 14.45 8.84
CA ILE A 172 -2.72 15.43 8.72
C ILE A 172 -3.00 16.61 9.66
N GLU A 173 -3.42 16.33 10.90
CA GLU A 173 -3.15 17.22 12.04
C GLU A 173 -1.79 16.86 12.70
N PHE A 174 -1.02 15.92 12.13
CA PHE A 174 0.25 15.43 12.68
C PHE A 174 1.51 15.90 11.94
N ILE A 175 1.38 16.74 10.92
CA ILE A 175 2.49 17.53 10.40
C ILE A 175 1.97 18.95 10.29
N ASP A 176 2.11 19.69 11.38
CA ASP A 176 1.90 21.13 11.33
C ASP A 176 2.91 21.71 10.34
N ALA A 177 2.41 22.21 9.21
CA ALA A 177 3.22 22.88 8.20
C ALA A 177 3.87 24.18 8.73
N SER A 178 3.58 24.59 9.97
CA SER A 178 4.29 25.65 10.67
C SER A 178 5.72 25.29 11.11
N GLU A 179 6.12 24.00 11.09
CA GLU A 179 7.45 23.55 11.51
C GLU A 179 8.48 23.39 10.37
N ILE A 180 8.12 23.71 9.12
CA ILE A 180 9.10 23.81 8.02
C ILE A 180 9.45 25.29 7.82
N LYS A 181 10.46 25.76 8.54
CA LYS A 181 11.23 26.98 8.25
C LYS A 181 12.70 26.65 8.16
#